data_AF-A0A8H3DAN0-F1
#
_entry.id   AF-A0A8H3DAN0-F1
#
_cell.length_a   1.000
_cell.length_b   1.000
_cell.length_c   1.000
_cell.angle_alpha   90.00
_cell.angle_beta   90.00
_cell.angle_gamma   90.00
#
_symmetry.space_group_name_H-M   'P 1'
#
loop_
_entity.id
_entity.type
_entity.pdbx_description
1 polymer ?
#
loop_
_entity_poly.entity_id
_entity_poly.type
_entity_poly.pdbx_seq_one_letter_code
_entity_poly.pdbx_strand_id
1 'polypeptide(L)'
;MLNNATQSWHAEAPTWLAIQGNCPQPGLVSGKMLPDQIASLLVEHGCKDITAEVDFKHCAQIPFAQGGFGLIHRGVLRNGQLVAIKCIEMLGYWGSWRPGGKHWKHAAHELYAWSKCDHPGVLKALGFALFEGFILLVSPWMQNGSLTGYLVQSKPCARLKFCLEIASTVEYLHSNGVVHGDIKADNILVSDAGHTQLVDFGSATLASYLTLCFTRTSHVLALSLRFAAPEILDGNSGDSEQHTIKSDVYALGMPLKLHFLVESRQYSKL
;
A
#
# COMPACT_ATOMS: atom_id res chain seq x y z
N MET A 1 -21.43 10.61 52.20
CA MET A 1 -21.16 11.65 51.19
C MET A 1 -20.10 11.10 50.25
N LEU A 2 -20.51 10.52 49.13
CA LEU A 2 -19.65 9.97 48.09
C LEU A 2 -19.58 11.00 46.96
N ASN A 3 -18.41 11.60 46.75
CA ASN A 3 -18.17 12.56 45.66
C ASN A 3 -17.74 11.80 44.40
N ASN A 4 -18.55 11.94 43.36
CA ASN A 4 -18.25 11.52 41.98
C ASN A 4 -17.18 12.45 41.38
N ALA A 5 -16.04 11.88 41.01
CA ALA A 5 -15.07 12.52 40.13
C ALA A 5 -15.32 12.04 38.70
N THR A 6 -16.03 12.84 37.90
CA THR A 6 -16.07 12.70 36.45
C THR A 6 -14.89 13.46 35.85
N GLN A 7 -13.83 12.73 35.53
CA GLN A 7 -12.68 13.25 34.78
C GLN A 7 -13.05 13.31 33.29
N SER A 8 -13.18 14.53 32.76
CA SER A 8 -13.46 14.79 31.35
C SER A 8 -12.23 14.48 30.50
N TRP A 9 -12.39 13.57 29.54
CA TRP A 9 -11.39 13.28 28.51
C TRP A 9 -11.51 14.35 27.42
N HIS A 10 -10.84 15.49 27.61
CA HIS A 10 -10.56 16.39 26.49
C HIS A 10 -9.37 15.81 25.72
N ALA A 11 -9.64 15.15 24.60
CA ALA A 11 -8.62 14.83 23.62
C ALA A 11 -8.10 16.17 23.05
N GLU A 12 -6.90 16.57 23.45
CA GLU A 12 -6.20 17.67 22.81
C GLU A 12 -5.99 17.34 21.32
N ALA A 13 -6.39 18.26 20.45
CA ALA A 13 -6.18 18.11 19.01
C ALA A 13 -4.68 17.98 18.72
N PRO A 14 -4.26 17.08 17.81
CA PRO A 14 -2.85 16.87 17.53
C PRO A 14 -2.17 18.15 17.01
N THR A 15 -0.94 18.37 17.46
CA THR A 15 -0.12 19.59 17.37
C THR A 15 0.26 20.07 15.96
N TRP A 16 -0.19 19.40 14.90
CA TRP A 16 0.16 19.75 13.51
C TRP A 16 -0.67 20.89 12.90
N LEU A 17 -1.66 21.44 13.62
CA LEU A 17 -2.40 22.65 13.19
C LEU A 17 -1.55 23.95 13.22
N ALA A 18 -0.33 23.92 13.76
CA ALA A 18 0.45 25.13 14.05
C ALA A 18 1.62 25.43 13.10
N ILE A 19 1.85 24.66 12.03
CA ILE A 19 2.96 24.93 11.11
C ILE A 19 2.47 25.78 9.92
N GLN A 20 2.31 27.09 10.15
CA GLN A 20 2.21 28.08 9.06
C GLN A 20 3.60 28.57 8.67
N GLY A 21 4.42 27.67 8.13
CA GLY A 21 5.60 28.02 7.34
C GLY A 21 5.23 27.92 5.86
N ASN A 22 5.77 28.82 5.02
CA ASN A 22 5.46 28.93 3.58
C ASN A 22 5.64 27.57 2.87
N CYS A 23 4.54 26.82 2.74
CA CYS A 23 4.53 25.50 2.14
C CYS A 23 4.61 25.67 0.61
N PRO A 24 5.54 25.02 -0.10
CA PRO A 24 5.50 25.02 -1.56
C PRO A 24 4.11 24.57 -2.02
N GLN A 25 3.53 25.27 -2.99
CA GLN A 25 2.24 24.89 -3.56
C GLN A 25 2.32 23.41 -3.96
N PRO A 26 1.42 22.54 -3.48
CA PRO A 26 1.56 21.12 -3.70
C PRO A 26 1.49 20.80 -5.19
N GLY A 27 2.43 20.01 -5.70
CA GLY A 27 2.41 19.56 -7.09
C GLY A 27 1.13 18.77 -7.37
N LEU A 28 0.44 19.06 -8.49
CA LEU A 28 -0.81 18.39 -8.84
C LEU A 28 -0.60 17.34 -9.94
N VAL A 29 -0.87 16.08 -9.62
CA VAL A 29 -0.88 14.98 -10.59
C VAL A 29 -2.30 14.74 -11.13
N SER A 30 -2.44 14.70 -12.45
CA SER A 30 -3.71 14.44 -13.11
C SER A 30 -3.61 13.38 -14.20
N GLY A 31 -4.74 12.73 -14.50
CA GLY A 31 -4.82 11.71 -15.55
C GLY A 31 -4.71 12.25 -16.98
N LYS A 32 -4.40 13.54 -17.15
CA LYS A 32 -4.12 14.17 -18.46
C LYS A 32 -2.62 14.37 -18.70
N MET A 33 -1.79 14.15 -17.69
CA MET A 33 -0.33 14.34 -17.78
C MET A 33 0.32 13.14 -18.46
N LEU A 34 1.44 13.39 -19.13
CA LEU A 34 2.30 12.36 -19.72
C LEU A 34 3.19 11.70 -18.65
N PRO A 35 3.70 10.47 -18.89
CA PRO A 35 4.54 9.75 -17.93
C PRO A 35 5.76 10.55 -17.48
N ASP A 36 6.45 11.22 -18.40
CA ASP A 36 7.68 11.97 -18.10
C ASP A 36 7.40 13.20 -17.22
N GLN A 37 6.23 13.83 -17.39
CA GLN A 37 5.79 14.94 -16.54
C GLN A 37 5.49 14.45 -15.12
N ILE A 38 4.83 13.29 -15.00
CA ILE A 38 4.55 12.65 -13.72
C ILE A 38 5.84 12.20 -13.04
N ALA A 39 6.77 11.59 -13.79
CA ALA A 39 8.08 11.17 -13.30
C ALA A 39 8.90 12.35 -12.75
N SER A 40 8.89 13.49 -13.46
CA SER A 40 9.57 14.70 -13.00
C SER A 40 9.02 15.19 -11.65
N LEU A 41 7.69 15.19 -11.49
CA LEU A 41 7.04 15.53 -10.21
C LEU A 41 7.38 14.52 -9.11
N LEU A 42 7.38 13.22 -9.42
CA LEU A 42 7.75 12.18 -8.45
C LEU A 42 9.18 12.38 -7.94
N VAL A 43 10.13 12.69 -8.82
CA VAL A 43 11.54 12.97 -8.46
C VAL A 43 11.63 14.22 -7.60
N GLU A 44 10.98 15.32 -8.00
CA GLU A 44 10.94 16.57 -7.22
C GLU A 44 10.42 16.35 -5.80
N HIS A 45 9.51 15.39 -5.63
CA HIS A 45 8.88 15.07 -4.34
C HIS A 45 9.52 13.87 -3.63
N GLY A 46 10.74 13.49 -4.02
CA GLY A 46 11.61 12.55 -3.29
C GLY A 46 11.51 11.09 -3.70
N CYS A 47 10.79 10.75 -4.78
CA CYS A 47 10.78 9.39 -5.31
C CYS A 47 12.01 9.16 -6.19
N LYS A 48 12.69 8.03 -6.00
CA LYS A 48 13.90 7.70 -6.78
C LYS A 48 13.53 7.13 -8.15
N ASP A 49 14.07 7.72 -9.22
CA ASP A 49 14.10 7.10 -10.55
C ASP A 49 15.27 6.12 -10.61
N ILE A 50 14.96 4.84 -10.77
CA ILE A 50 15.93 3.75 -10.88
C ILE A 50 15.89 3.08 -12.26
N THR A 51 15.34 3.74 -13.28
CA THR A 51 15.21 3.22 -14.66
C THR A 51 16.55 2.68 -15.19
N ALA A 52 17.64 3.38 -14.93
CA ALA A 52 18.98 2.97 -15.36
C ALA A 52 19.53 1.75 -14.59
N GLU A 53 19.02 1.49 -13.39
CA GLU A 53 19.46 0.39 -12.52
C GLU A 53 18.74 -0.93 -12.84
N VAL A 54 17.55 -0.87 -13.45
CA VAL A 54 16.77 -2.08 -13.81
C VAL A 54 17.34 -2.71 -15.09
N ASP A 55 17.50 -4.03 -15.07
CA ASP A 55 17.84 -4.81 -16.27
C ASP A 55 16.59 -5.42 -16.91
N PHE A 56 15.94 -4.62 -17.75
CA PHE A 56 14.71 -5.02 -18.43
C PHE A 56 14.89 -6.22 -19.37
N LYS A 57 16.11 -6.53 -19.82
CA LYS A 57 16.36 -7.68 -20.71
C LYS A 57 16.19 -9.01 -19.99
N HIS A 58 16.42 -9.03 -18.68
CA HIS A 58 16.36 -10.22 -17.84
C HIS A 58 15.12 -10.26 -16.93
N CYS A 59 14.15 -9.36 -17.17
CA CYS A 59 12.87 -9.40 -16.48
C CYS A 59 11.99 -10.54 -17.01
N ALA A 60 11.26 -11.21 -16.11
CA ALA A 60 10.37 -12.29 -16.47
C ALA A 60 9.22 -11.78 -17.34
N GLN A 61 9.05 -12.36 -18.53
CA GLN A 61 8.00 -11.95 -19.48
C GLN A 61 6.59 -12.26 -19.00
N ILE A 62 6.44 -13.37 -18.27
CA ILE A 62 5.17 -13.79 -17.69
C ILE A 62 5.07 -13.19 -16.27
N PRO A 63 3.95 -12.54 -15.93
CA PRO A 63 3.74 -12.04 -14.57
C PRO A 63 3.75 -13.21 -13.59
N PHE A 64 4.46 -13.04 -12.47
CA PHE A 64 4.42 -13.98 -11.36
C PHE A 64 3.05 -14.01 -10.69
N ALA A 65 2.44 -12.84 -10.54
CA ALA A 65 1.11 -12.68 -9.95
C ALA A 65 0.32 -11.60 -10.69
N GLN A 66 -0.99 -11.80 -10.73
CA GLN A 66 -1.97 -10.82 -11.19
C GLN A 66 -2.91 -10.53 -10.02
N GLY A 67 -2.86 -9.30 -9.52
CA GLY A 67 -3.73 -8.80 -8.44
C GLY A 67 -4.80 -7.85 -8.96
N GLY A 68 -5.69 -7.40 -8.08
CA GLY A 68 -6.69 -6.37 -8.40
C GLY A 68 -6.10 -5.00 -8.76
N PHE A 69 -4.80 -4.81 -8.51
CA PHE A 69 -4.09 -3.54 -8.63
C PHE A 69 -2.96 -3.56 -9.68
N GLY A 70 -2.76 -4.68 -10.39
CA GLY A 70 -1.75 -4.75 -11.44
C GLY A 70 -1.07 -6.11 -11.62
N LEU A 71 -0.08 -6.13 -12.52
CA LEU A 71 0.78 -7.27 -12.81
C LEU A 71 2.10 -7.14 -12.04
N ILE A 72 2.53 -8.22 -11.39
CA ILE A 72 3.83 -8.31 -10.71
C ILE A 72 4.76 -9.19 -11.52
N HIS A 73 5.85 -8.61 -11.99
CA HIS A 73 6.92 -9.32 -12.68
C HIS A 73 8.14 -9.47 -11.77
N ARG A 74 8.81 -10.61 -11.88
CA ARG A 74 10.13 -10.80 -11.27
C ARG A 74 11.17 -10.14 -12.17
N GLY A 75 11.97 -9.24 -11.61
CA GLY A 75 13.04 -8.54 -12.31
C GLY A 75 14.37 -8.68 -11.60
N VAL A 76 15.39 -8.05 -12.18
CA VAL A 76 16.74 -7.96 -11.61
C VAL A 76 17.30 -6.58 -11.85
N LEU A 77 18.00 -6.03 -10.85
CA LEU A 77 18.82 -4.84 -11.01
C LEU A 77 20.18 -5.21 -11.60
N ARG A 78 20.89 -4.26 -12.22
CA ARG A 78 22.22 -4.48 -12.81
C ARG A 78 23.28 -4.96 -11.82
N ASN A 79 23.07 -4.74 -10.52
CA ASN A 79 23.92 -5.25 -9.46
C ASN A 79 23.62 -6.71 -9.06
N GLY A 80 22.66 -7.37 -9.72
CA GLY A 80 22.24 -8.74 -9.47
C GLY A 80 21.12 -8.91 -8.42
N GLN A 81 20.67 -7.83 -7.79
CA GLN A 81 19.58 -7.90 -6.80
C GLN A 81 18.25 -8.25 -7.47
N LEU A 82 17.55 -9.25 -6.93
CA LEU A 82 16.21 -9.60 -7.36
C LEU A 82 15.18 -8.58 -6.87
N VAL A 83 14.26 -8.22 -7.76
CA VAL A 83 13.22 -7.22 -7.49
C VAL A 83 11.84 -7.69 -7.95
N ALA A 84 10.81 -7.16 -7.31
CA ALA A 84 9.45 -7.18 -7.82
C ALA A 84 9.18 -5.89 -8.59
N ILE A 85 8.60 -6.01 -9.78
CA ILE A 85 8.23 -4.90 -10.65
C ILE A 85 6.71 -4.92 -10.81
N LYS A 86 6.03 -3.93 -10.24
CA LYS A 86 4.57 -3.77 -10.36
C LYS A 86 4.24 -2.84 -11.52
N CYS A 87 3.40 -3.30 -12.42
CA CYS A 87 2.77 -2.50 -13.46
C CYS A 87 1.29 -2.33 -13.12
N ILE A 88 0.82 -1.09 -12.98
CA ILE A 88 -0.59 -0.77 -12.72
C ILE A 88 -1.39 -0.86 -14.04
N GLU A 89 -1.48 -2.09 -14.54
CA GLU A 89 -2.29 -2.47 -15.70
C GLU A 89 -3.00 -3.80 -15.41
N MET A 90 -4.29 -3.87 -15.75
CA MET A 90 -5.16 -4.97 -15.34
C MET A 90 -5.01 -6.24 -16.20
N LEU A 91 -4.52 -6.12 -17.44
CA LEU A 91 -4.46 -7.20 -18.43
C LEU A 91 -3.28 -7.01 -19.38
N GLY A 92 -2.53 -8.06 -19.66
CA GLY A 92 -1.46 -8.06 -20.67
C GLY A 92 -0.28 -8.97 -20.33
N TYR A 93 0.65 -9.09 -21.27
CA TYR A 93 1.97 -9.70 -21.09
C TYR A 93 3.01 -8.57 -21.05
N TRP A 94 4.25 -8.88 -20.62
CA TRP A 94 5.34 -7.90 -20.63
C TRP A 94 5.51 -7.28 -22.03
N GLY A 95 5.39 -5.95 -22.14
CA GLY A 95 5.50 -5.20 -23.39
C GLY A 95 4.24 -5.13 -24.26
N SER A 96 3.10 -5.67 -23.81
CA SER A 96 1.82 -5.63 -24.56
C SER A 96 0.82 -4.61 -24.00
N TRP A 97 1.30 -3.66 -23.21
CA TRP A 97 0.50 -2.76 -22.39
C TRP A 97 -0.10 -1.60 -23.19
N ARG A 98 -1.28 -1.09 -22.78
CA ARG A 98 -1.94 0.07 -23.40
C ARG A 98 -1.84 1.28 -22.46
N PRO A 99 -0.97 2.25 -22.78
CA PRO A 99 -0.75 3.39 -21.90
C PRO A 99 -2.02 4.24 -21.77
N GLY A 100 -2.29 4.73 -20.56
CA GLY A 100 -3.44 5.58 -20.30
C GLY A 100 -3.25 6.42 -19.05
N GLY A 101 -3.67 7.69 -19.10
CA GLY A 101 -3.37 8.65 -18.04
C GLY A 101 -3.95 8.30 -16.66
N LYS A 102 -5.03 7.50 -16.59
CA LYS A 102 -5.53 6.98 -15.31
C LYS A 102 -4.53 6.02 -14.65
N HIS A 103 -3.89 5.13 -15.42
CA HIS A 103 -2.91 4.16 -14.91
C HIS A 103 -1.67 4.85 -14.35
N TRP A 104 -1.12 5.83 -15.08
CA TRP A 104 0.05 6.58 -14.62
C TRP A 104 -0.23 7.37 -13.34
N LYS A 105 -1.42 7.98 -13.23
CA LYS A 105 -1.83 8.66 -12.00
C LYS A 105 -1.91 7.70 -10.82
N HIS A 106 -2.49 6.51 -11.00
CA HIS A 106 -2.59 5.52 -9.94
C HIS A 106 -1.22 4.97 -9.53
N ALA A 107 -0.33 4.69 -10.48
CA ALA A 107 1.05 4.30 -10.19
C ALA A 107 1.81 5.37 -9.40
N ALA A 108 1.66 6.64 -9.79
CA ALA A 108 2.26 7.77 -9.09
C ALA A 108 1.69 7.96 -7.68
N HIS A 109 0.37 7.78 -7.52
CA HIS A 109 -0.29 7.85 -6.22
C HIS A 109 0.23 6.78 -5.28
N GLU A 110 0.23 5.52 -5.72
CA GLU A 110 0.73 4.39 -4.94
C GLU A 110 2.20 4.59 -4.55
N LEU A 111 3.06 4.92 -5.53
CA LEU A 111 4.48 5.14 -5.26
C LEU A 111 4.71 6.28 -4.28
N TYR A 112 4.01 7.40 -4.47
CA TYR A 112 4.18 8.56 -3.62
C TYR A 112 3.78 8.23 -2.18
N ALA A 113 2.60 7.64 -1.97
CA ALA A 113 2.16 7.21 -0.65
C ALA A 113 3.16 6.24 0.00
N TRP A 114 3.60 5.25 -0.77
CA TRP A 114 4.57 4.26 -0.33
C TRP A 114 5.93 4.89 0.04
N SER A 115 6.40 5.86 -0.73
CA SER A 115 7.68 6.54 -0.51
C SER A 115 7.73 7.37 0.79
N LYS A 116 6.57 7.69 1.38
CA LYS A 116 6.48 8.45 2.65
C LYS A 116 6.55 7.56 3.89
N CYS A 117 6.65 6.25 3.70
CA CYS A 117 6.70 5.29 4.79
C CYS A 117 8.12 4.71 4.92
N ASP A 118 8.72 4.86 6.10
CA ASP A 118 10.00 4.26 6.48
C ASP A 118 9.86 3.57 7.85
N HIS A 119 9.46 2.30 7.80
CA HIS A 119 9.24 1.46 8.98
C HIS A 119 9.61 0.01 8.63
N PRO A 120 10.20 -0.78 9.55
CA PRO A 120 10.60 -2.16 9.27
C PRO A 120 9.45 -3.06 8.81
N GLY A 121 8.24 -2.79 9.28
CA GLY A 121 7.03 -3.49 8.88
C GLY A 121 6.36 -2.98 7.60
N VAL A 122 6.94 -2.02 6.90
CA VAL A 122 6.54 -1.61 5.54
C VAL A 122 7.64 -2.07 4.59
N LEU A 123 7.28 -2.73 3.47
CA LEU A 123 8.28 -3.10 2.48
C LEU A 123 8.91 -1.83 1.91
N LYS A 124 10.21 -1.77 1.75
CA LYS A 124 10.86 -0.56 1.21
C LYS A 124 10.58 -0.41 -0.30
N ALA A 125 10.07 0.74 -0.72
CA ALA A 125 10.08 1.13 -2.13
C ALA A 125 11.53 1.44 -2.56
N LEU A 126 12.03 0.78 -3.61
CA LEU A 126 13.35 1.10 -4.16
C LEU A 126 13.29 2.34 -5.06
N GLY A 127 12.13 2.56 -5.69
CA GLY A 127 11.88 3.66 -6.59
C GLY A 127 10.90 3.29 -7.69
N PHE A 128 10.94 4.02 -8.78
CA PHE A 128 10.21 3.73 -10.00
C PHE A 128 11.13 3.58 -11.20
N ALA A 129 10.58 2.99 -12.26
CA ALA A 129 11.25 2.82 -13.54
C ALA A 129 10.29 3.24 -14.67
N LEU A 130 10.82 3.92 -15.68
CA LEU A 130 10.13 4.19 -16.93
C LEU A 130 10.48 3.13 -17.96
N PHE A 131 9.47 2.44 -18.49
CA PHE A 131 9.65 1.45 -19.53
C PHE A 131 8.48 1.47 -20.49
N GLU A 132 8.74 1.66 -21.79
CA GLU A 132 7.73 1.65 -22.86
C GLU A 132 6.50 2.56 -22.59
N GLY A 133 6.69 3.69 -21.92
CA GLY A 133 5.63 4.63 -21.59
C GLY A 133 4.85 4.30 -20.31
N PHE A 134 5.36 3.40 -19.47
CA PHE A 134 4.79 3.02 -18.18
C PHE A 134 5.64 3.49 -17.01
N ILE A 135 4.97 3.80 -15.90
CA ILE A 135 5.59 4.01 -14.60
C ILE A 135 5.48 2.69 -13.84
N LEU A 136 6.62 2.03 -13.66
CA LEU A 136 6.73 0.76 -12.96
C LEU A 136 7.19 1.02 -11.52
N LEU A 137 6.54 0.39 -10.54
CA LEU A 137 6.98 0.46 -9.14
C LEU A 137 7.92 -0.69 -8.85
N VAL A 138 9.03 -0.42 -8.15
CA VAL A 138 10.08 -1.41 -7.91
C VAL A 138 10.36 -1.57 -6.43
N SER A 139 10.41 -2.81 -5.96
CA SER A 139 10.74 -3.18 -4.59
C SER A 139 11.60 -4.45 -4.52
N PRO A 140 12.19 -4.78 -3.37
CA PRO A 140 12.87 -6.06 -3.20
C PRO A 140 11.93 -7.23 -3.45
N TRP A 141 12.46 -8.29 -4.06
CA TRP A 141 11.71 -9.54 -4.21
C TRP A 141 11.59 -10.26 -2.86
N MET A 142 10.38 -10.71 -2.51
CA MET A 142 10.09 -11.37 -1.23
C MET A 142 9.82 -12.86 -1.45
N GLN A 143 10.81 -13.70 -1.12
CA GLN A 143 10.78 -15.11 -1.49
C GLN A 143 9.71 -15.93 -0.74
N ASN A 144 9.41 -15.54 0.51
CA ASN A 144 8.39 -16.20 1.32
C ASN A 144 6.94 -15.80 0.95
N GLY A 145 6.77 -14.86 0.01
CA GLY A 145 5.47 -14.48 -0.52
C GLY A 145 4.54 -13.82 0.51
N SER A 146 3.23 -13.91 0.26
CA SER A 146 2.21 -13.33 1.12
C SER A 146 1.98 -14.13 2.39
N LEU A 147 1.49 -13.44 3.43
CA LEU A 147 1.16 -14.02 4.71
C LEU A 147 0.07 -15.09 4.56
N THR A 148 -0.90 -14.91 3.65
CA THR A 148 -1.90 -15.94 3.31
C THR A 148 -1.22 -17.26 2.94
N GLY A 149 -0.26 -17.23 2.00
CA GLY A 149 0.46 -18.42 1.56
C GLY A 149 1.41 -18.97 2.62
N TYR A 150 2.10 -18.08 3.35
CA TYR A 150 3.05 -18.44 4.39
C TYR A 150 2.36 -19.16 5.56
N LEU A 151 1.17 -18.71 5.96
CA LEU A 151 0.47 -19.25 7.12
C LEU A 151 -0.04 -20.68 6.92
N VAL A 152 -0.33 -21.09 5.68
CA VAL A 152 -0.70 -22.48 5.34
C VAL A 152 0.38 -23.47 5.76
N GLN A 153 1.65 -23.05 5.75
CA GLN A 153 2.81 -23.90 6.00
C GLN A 153 3.42 -23.68 7.40
N SER A 154 2.92 -22.70 8.16
CA SER A 154 3.55 -22.24 9.41
C SER A 154 2.97 -22.88 10.68
N LYS A 155 3.77 -22.94 11.75
CA LYS A 155 3.31 -23.37 13.08
C LYS A 155 2.47 -22.27 13.77
N PRO A 156 1.44 -22.64 14.57
CA PRO A 156 0.57 -21.68 15.25
C PRO A 156 1.28 -20.64 16.14
N CYS A 157 2.45 -20.95 16.68
CA CYS A 157 3.19 -20.03 17.56
C CYS A 157 3.72 -18.75 16.88
N ALA A 158 3.88 -18.73 15.55
CA ALA A 158 4.32 -17.54 14.81
C ALA A 158 3.22 -16.47 14.67
N ARG A 159 1.96 -16.83 14.97
CA ARG A 159 0.76 -16.04 14.69
C ARG A 159 0.68 -14.76 15.51
N LEU A 160 0.89 -14.86 16.83
CA LEU A 160 0.84 -13.70 17.73
C LEU A 160 1.93 -12.67 17.40
N LYS A 161 3.13 -13.12 17.03
CA LYS A 161 4.22 -12.26 16.59
C LYS A 161 3.78 -11.40 15.41
N PHE A 162 3.20 -12.02 14.38
CA PHE A 162 2.71 -11.31 13.20
C PHE A 162 1.59 -10.32 13.55
N CYS A 163 0.67 -10.67 14.45
CA CYS A 163 -0.36 -9.72 14.90
C CYS A 163 0.25 -8.42 15.44
N LEU A 164 1.26 -8.53 16.29
CA LEU A 164 1.93 -7.40 16.93
C LEU A 164 2.70 -6.56 15.91
N GLU A 165 3.42 -7.20 14.99
CA GLU A 165 4.16 -6.51 13.92
C GLU A 165 3.23 -5.74 12.99
N ILE A 166 2.10 -6.34 12.58
CA ILE A 166 1.13 -5.69 11.71
C ILE A 166 0.46 -4.52 12.46
N ALA A 167 0.06 -4.71 13.72
CA ALA A 167 -0.55 -3.64 14.52
C ALA A 167 0.40 -2.44 14.69
N SER A 168 1.67 -2.70 15.02
CA SER A 168 2.70 -1.66 15.11
C SER A 168 2.92 -0.93 13.79
N THR A 169 2.87 -1.65 12.67
CA THR A 169 2.97 -1.06 11.33
C THR A 169 1.79 -0.13 11.02
N VAL A 170 0.56 -0.56 11.34
CA VAL A 170 -0.65 0.25 11.10
C VAL A 170 -0.68 1.49 11.98
N GLU A 171 -0.28 1.35 13.25
CA GLU A 171 -0.11 2.50 14.16
C GLU A 171 0.91 3.51 13.59
N TYR A 172 2.05 3.02 13.09
CA TYR A 172 3.04 3.86 12.42
C TYR A 172 2.43 4.63 11.24
N LEU A 173 1.70 3.96 10.35
CA LEU A 173 1.08 4.62 9.19
C LEU A 173 0.13 5.73 9.63
N HIS A 174 -0.74 5.45 10.59
CA HIS A 174 -1.71 6.41 11.10
C HIS A 174 -1.04 7.61 11.75
N SER A 175 0.04 7.40 12.50
CA SER A 175 0.84 8.49 13.09
C SER A 175 1.51 9.39 12.06
N ASN A 176 1.78 8.87 10.85
CA ASN A 176 2.34 9.60 9.71
C ASN A 176 1.26 10.10 8.73
N GLY A 177 -0.01 10.12 9.13
CA GLY A 177 -1.10 10.63 8.30
C GLY A 177 -1.39 9.79 7.05
N VAL A 178 -1.03 8.51 7.06
CA VAL A 178 -1.31 7.56 5.99
C VAL A 178 -2.38 6.58 6.47
N VAL A 179 -3.50 6.52 5.77
CA VAL A 179 -4.48 5.42 5.89
C VAL A 179 -4.24 4.46 4.73
N HIS A 180 -4.09 3.17 4.98
CA HIS A 180 -3.74 2.22 3.92
C HIS A 180 -4.94 1.85 3.03
N GLY A 181 -6.11 1.60 3.61
CA GLY A 181 -7.36 1.35 2.89
C GLY A 181 -7.56 -0.06 2.32
N ASP A 182 -6.58 -0.97 2.40
CA ASP A 182 -6.69 -2.35 1.89
C ASP A 182 -5.83 -3.33 2.71
N ILE A 183 -5.91 -3.23 4.03
CA ILE A 183 -5.17 -4.14 4.93
C ILE A 183 -5.78 -5.54 4.86
N LYS A 184 -5.01 -6.49 4.33
CA LYS A 184 -5.37 -7.92 4.24
C LYS A 184 -4.12 -8.79 4.19
N ALA A 185 -4.25 -10.07 4.53
CA ALA A 185 -3.13 -11.01 4.56
C ALA A 185 -2.41 -11.17 3.21
N ASP A 186 -3.11 -10.93 2.09
CA ASP A 186 -2.50 -10.96 0.76
C ASP A 186 -1.57 -9.77 0.49
N ASN A 187 -1.81 -8.63 1.15
CA ASN A 187 -0.99 -7.42 1.06
C ASN A 187 0.07 -7.35 2.17
N ILE A 188 0.29 -8.43 2.90
CA ILE A 188 1.34 -8.54 3.90
C ILE A 188 2.31 -9.61 3.42
N LEU A 189 3.55 -9.24 3.14
CA LEU A 189 4.61 -10.17 2.74
C LEU A 189 5.41 -10.61 3.97
N VAL A 190 6.06 -11.76 3.86
CA VAL A 190 6.99 -12.24 4.89
C VAL A 190 8.41 -12.13 4.36
N SER A 191 9.29 -11.46 5.12
CA SER A 191 10.71 -11.35 4.77
C SER A 191 11.45 -12.67 4.98
N ASP A 192 12.64 -12.79 4.40
CA ASP A 192 13.53 -13.95 4.63
C ASP A 192 13.91 -14.10 6.11
N ALA A 193 13.90 -12.99 6.87
CA ALA A 193 14.10 -12.98 8.31
C ALA A 193 12.82 -13.35 9.11
N GLY A 194 11.70 -13.63 8.44
CA GLY A 194 10.45 -14.04 9.09
C GLY A 194 9.72 -12.93 9.82
N HIS A 195 9.77 -11.70 9.29
CA HIS A 195 9.02 -10.52 9.75
C HIS A 195 8.00 -10.07 8.71
N THR A 196 6.85 -9.56 9.15
CA THR A 196 5.81 -9.06 8.23
C THR A 196 6.15 -7.70 7.64
N GLN A 197 5.88 -7.52 6.36
CA GLN A 197 6.06 -6.26 5.64
C GLN A 197 4.82 -5.95 4.79
N LEU A 198 4.16 -4.84 5.09
CA LEU A 198 2.97 -4.36 4.39
C LEU A 198 3.34 -3.78 3.02
N VAL A 199 2.50 -4.05 2.02
CA VAL A 199 2.64 -3.62 0.62
C VAL A 199 1.29 -3.14 0.06
N ASP A 200 1.32 -2.58 -1.15
CA ASP A 200 0.14 -2.19 -1.95
C ASP A 200 -0.60 -0.95 -1.41
N PHE A 201 0.02 0.21 -1.59
CA PHE A 201 -0.51 1.51 -1.19
C PHE A 201 -1.46 2.13 -2.23
N GLY A 202 -2.00 1.32 -3.16
CA GLY A 202 -2.86 1.80 -4.25
C GLY A 202 -4.14 2.50 -3.76
N SER A 203 -4.66 2.07 -2.62
CA SER A 203 -5.88 2.60 -1.98
C SER A 203 -5.60 3.58 -0.84
N ALA A 204 -4.34 3.97 -0.65
CA ALA A 204 -3.96 4.78 0.49
C ALA A 204 -4.60 6.17 0.46
N THR A 205 -4.93 6.72 1.62
CA THR A 205 -5.33 8.12 1.77
C THR A 205 -4.25 8.86 2.54
N LEU A 206 -3.86 10.02 1.99
CA LEU A 206 -2.74 10.82 2.46
C LEU A 206 -3.25 12.10 3.15
N ALA A 207 -2.66 12.44 4.29
CA ALA A 207 -2.96 13.69 4.99
C ALA A 207 -2.60 14.92 4.13
N SER A 208 -3.35 16.01 4.33
CA SER A 208 -3.30 17.22 3.50
C SER A 208 -1.98 18.00 3.58
N TYR A 209 -1.14 17.76 4.58
CA TYR A 209 0.17 18.41 4.71
C TYR A 209 1.23 17.83 3.77
N LEU A 210 0.93 16.75 3.05
CA LEU A 210 1.85 16.17 2.08
C LEU A 210 1.88 16.98 0.78
N THR A 211 3.07 17.10 0.20
CA THR A 211 3.41 18.05 -0.86
C THR A 211 2.91 17.70 -2.27
N LEU A 212 2.35 16.51 -2.48
CA LEU A 212 1.85 16.08 -3.79
C LEU A 212 0.37 15.73 -3.70
N CYS A 213 -0.45 16.35 -4.55
CA CYS A 213 -1.88 16.18 -4.62
C CYS A 213 -2.31 15.45 -5.90
N PHE A 214 -3.44 14.75 -5.83
CA PHE A 214 -3.96 13.95 -6.95
C PHE A 214 -5.40 14.36 -7.26
N THR A 215 -5.70 14.59 -8.54
CA THR A 215 -7.09 14.83 -8.96
C THR A 215 -7.98 13.65 -8.61
N ARG A 216 -9.21 13.90 -8.13
CA ARG A 216 -10.16 12.85 -7.73
C ARG A 216 -10.48 11.92 -8.92
N THR A 217 -10.42 10.60 -8.71
CA THR A 217 -10.95 9.62 -9.68
C THR A 217 -12.31 9.16 -9.19
N SER A 218 -13.30 9.08 -10.08
CA SER A 218 -14.67 8.63 -9.77
C SER A 218 -14.81 7.12 -9.48
N HIS A 219 -13.71 6.37 -9.50
CA HIS A 219 -13.71 4.94 -9.25
C HIS A 219 -12.53 4.61 -8.33
N VAL A 220 -12.84 4.29 -7.08
CA VAL A 220 -11.94 3.55 -6.20
C VAL A 220 -11.70 2.21 -6.88
N LEU A 221 -10.47 1.96 -7.32
CA LEU A 221 -10.08 0.69 -7.90
C LEU A 221 -10.31 -0.41 -6.85
N ALA A 222 -11.17 -1.37 -7.18
CA ALA A 222 -11.28 -2.68 -6.56
C ALA A 222 -11.15 -2.71 -5.01
N LEU A 223 -12.15 -2.16 -4.31
CA LEU A 223 -12.34 -2.44 -2.89
C LEU A 223 -12.39 -3.96 -2.66
N SER A 224 -11.56 -4.46 -1.73
CA SER A 224 -11.74 -5.81 -1.21
C SER A 224 -12.97 -5.83 -0.29
N LEU A 225 -14.18 -5.91 -0.85
CA LEU A 225 -15.46 -5.81 -0.14
C LEU A 225 -15.55 -6.71 1.11
N ARG A 226 -14.83 -7.83 1.11
CA ARG A 226 -14.75 -8.82 2.21
C ARG A 226 -14.10 -8.28 3.49
N PHE A 227 -13.23 -7.27 3.34
CA PHE A 227 -12.44 -6.68 4.43
C PHE A 227 -12.84 -5.23 4.71
N ALA A 228 -13.76 -4.67 3.92
CA ALA A 228 -14.21 -3.30 4.06
C ALA A 228 -15.05 -3.12 5.33
N ALA A 229 -14.82 -2.01 6.01
CA ALA A 229 -15.62 -1.59 7.15
C ALA A 229 -17.05 -1.21 6.70
N PRO A 230 -18.09 -1.41 7.53
CA PRO A 230 -19.48 -1.16 7.16
C PRO A 230 -19.71 0.28 6.68
N GLU A 231 -19.02 1.26 7.25
CA GLU A 231 -19.11 2.66 6.83
C GLU A 231 -18.61 2.93 5.41
N ILE A 232 -17.72 2.07 4.89
CA ILE A 232 -17.24 2.12 3.50
C ILE A 232 -18.26 1.50 2.54
N LEU A 233 -19.11 0.59 3.04
CA LEU A 233 -20.14 -0.09 2.24
C LEU A 233 -21.45 0.71 2.17
N ASP A 234 -21.73 1.52 3.18
CA ASP A 234 -23.05 2.15 3.35
C ASP A 234 -23.30 3.39 2.48
N GLY A 235 -22.29 3.97 1.82
CA GLY A 235 -22.42 4.94 0.70
C GLY A 235 -23.19 6.26 0.94
N ASN A 236 -23.95 6.39 2.04
CA ASN A 236 -25.00 7.40 2.24
C ASN A 236 -24.61 8.58 3.13
N SER A 237 -23.39 8.58 3.70
CA SER A 237 -22.84 9.74 4.42
C SER A 237 -21.96 10.52 3.46
N GLY A 238 -22.00 11.85 3.45
CA GLY A 238 -21.20 12.67 2.51
C GLY A 238 -19.67 12.47 2.56
N ASP A 239 -19.19 11.68 3.53
CA ASP A 239 -17.81 11.27 3.76
C ASP A 239 -17.52 9.79 3.35
N SER A 240 -18.51 9.07 2.79
CA SER A 240 -18.58 7.61 2.66
C SER A 240 -17.64 6.93 1.65
N GLU A 241 -16.81 7.68 0.92
CA GLU A 241 -15.91 7.10 -0.10
C GLU A 241 -14.43 7.07 0.33
N GLN A 242 -14.07 7.72 1.44
CA GLN A 242 -12.67 7.81 1.88
C GLN A 242 -12.37 6.82 3.00
N HIS A 243 -11.31 6.04 2.81
CA HIS A 243 -10.76 5.19 3.85
C HIS A 243 -10.33 6.04 5.04
N THR A 244 -10.72 5.61 6.23
CA THR A 244 -10.38 6.26 7.50
C THR A 244 -9.49 5.36 8.35
N ILE A 245 -8.83 5.94 9.34
CA ILE A 245 -8.13 5.22 10.41
C ILE A 245 -9.00 4.10 11.01
N LYS A 246 -10.30 4.37 11.23
CA LYS A 246 -11.24 3.38 11.78
C LYS A 246 -11.48 2.22 10.82
N SER A 247 -11.57 2.50 9.53
CA SER A 247 -11.75 1.46 8.51
C SER A 247 -10.52 0.54 8.39
N ASP A 248 -9.30 1.09 8.56
CA ASP A 248 -8.07 0.30 8.63
C ASP A 248 -8.03 -0.60 9.86
N VAL A 249 -8.43 -0.09 11.02
CA VAL A 249 -8.51 -0.87 12.27
C VAL A 249 -9.52 -2.01 12.14
N TYR A 250 -10.66 -1.77 11.48
CA TYR A 250 -11.63 -2.81 11.17
C TYR A 250 -11.02 -3.89 10.24
N ALA A 251 -10.39 -3.47 9.15
CA ALA A 251 -9.76 -4.36 8.18
C ALA A 251 -8.66 -5.20 8.83
N LEU A 252 -7.84 -4.61 9.71
CA LEU A 252 -6.84 -5.31 10.52
C LEU A 252 -7.45 -6.44 11.37
N GLY A 253 -8.65 -6.23 11.91
CA GLY A 253 -9.36 -7.25 12.69
C GLY A 253 -9.67 -8.54 11.91
N MET A 254 -9.76 -8.49 10.58
CA MET A 254 -10.18 -9.62 9.75
C MET A 254 -9.08 -10.68 9.54
N PRO A 255 -7.84 -10.34 9.10
CA PRO A 255 -6.72 -11.28 9.10
C PRO A 255 -6.46 -11.86 10.49
N LEU A 256 -6.56 -11.01 11.53
CA LEU A 256 -6.35 -11.41 12.92
C LEU A 256 -7.38 -12.44 13.38
N LYS A 257 -8.66 -12.20 13.09
CA LYS A 257 -9.75 -13.12 13.46
C LYS A 257 -9.70 -14.41 12.64
N LEU A 258 -9.56 -14.31 11.32
CA LEU A 258 -9.69 -15.46 10.42
C LEU A 258 -8.50 -16.42 10.49
N HIS A 259 -7.28 -15.91 10.63
CA HIS A 259 -6.08 -16.76 10.57
C HIS A 259 -5.46 -17.04 11.95
N PHE A 260 -5.71 -16.20 12.96
CA PHE A 260 -5.02 -16.32 14.24
C PHE A 260 -5.89 -16.73 15.42
N LEU A 261 -7.19 -16.41 15.43
CA LEU A 261 -8.10 -16.74 16.55
C LEU A 261 -8.96 -17.99 16.32
N VAL A 262 -9.12 -18.45 15.08
CA VAL A 262 -9.84 -19.69 14.79
C VAL A 262 -8.85 -20.86 14.75
N GLU A 263 -8.58 -21.46 15.91
CA GLU A 263 -8.10 -22.85 15.99
C GLU A 263 -9.29 -23.81 15.74
N SER A 264 -9.72 -24.02 14.49
CA SER A 264 -10.64 -25.11 14.08
C SER A 264 -11.15 -24.86 12.66
N ARG A 265 -11.14 -25.75 11.67
CA ARG A 265 -10.86 -27.18 11.54
C ARG A 265 -10.25 -27.34 10.14
N GLN A 266 -9.52 -28.43 9.95
CA GLN A 266 -9.33 -29.02 8.62
C GLN A 266 -10.64 -28.92 7.84
N TYR A 267 -10.63 -28.25 6.69
CA TYR A 267 -11.58 -28.57 5.63
C TYR A 267 -11.17 -29.96 5.15
N SER A 268 -11.66 -30.97 5.87
CA SER A 268 -11.66 -32.36 5.46
C SER A 268 -12.37 -32.44 4.11
N LYS A 269 -11.69 -33.10 3.16
CA LYS A 269 -12.25 -33.71 1.96
C LYS A 269 -13.74 -34.01 2.12
N LEU A 270 -14.56 -33.40 1.28
CA LEU A 270 -15.68 -34.02 0.58
C LEU A 270 -15.79 -33.33 -0.78
#